data_AF-A0A370DHG9-F1
#
_entry.id   AF-A0A370DHG9-F1
#
_cell.length_a   1.000
_cell.length_b   1.000
_cell.length_c   1.000
_cell.angle_alpha   90.00
_cell.angle_beta   90.00
_cell.angle_gamma   90.00
#
_symmetry.space_group_name_H-M   'P 1'
#
loop_
_entity.id
_entity.type
_entity.pdbx_description
1 polymer ?
#
loop_
_entity_poly.entity_id
_entity_poly.type
_entity_poly.pdbx_seq_one_letter_code
_entity_poly.pdbx_strand_id
1 'polypeptide(L)'
;MEGRDLSGAAALISEQYSDGRRRTRHEIRRLLAGYFLRHKSIHVVYRIDQVELLEDAQAQVVLFAGIAGTAPVGSEALSQWRGELLRIELLVALENDEEWRLQSAKWRRASKKDLL
;
A
#
# COMPACT_ATOMS: atom_id res chain seq x y z
N MET A 1 10.41 -14.42 2.67
CA MET A 1 10.82 -13.43 1.65
C MET A 1 9.59 -12.64 1.28
N GLU A 2 9.52 -11.33 1.58
CA GLU A 2 8.35 -10.49 1.27
C GLU A 2 8.25 -10.06 -0.22
N GLY A 3 9.02 -10.68 -1.10
CA GLY A 3 9.12 -10.27 -2.50
C GLY A 3 8.22 -11.09 -3.41
N ARG A 4 7.12 -10.50 -3.88
CA ARG A 4 6.36 -10.89 -5.08
C ARG A 4 5.31 -11.99 -4.94
N ASP A 5 4.66 -12.13 -3.78
CA ASP A 5 3.42 -12.91 -3.74
C ASP A 5 2.26 -12.08 -4.29
N LEU A 6 2.15 -12.04 -5.62
CA LEU A 6 1.03 -11.41 -6.34
C LEU A 6 -0.32 -12.04 -5.97
N SER A 7 -0.33 -13.33 -5.64
CA SER A 7 -1.52 -14.05 -5.17
C SER A 7 -1.94 -13.57 -3.78
N GLY A 8 -1.00 -13.54 -2.84
CA GLY A 8 -1.24 -13.04 -1.48
C GLY A 8 -1.66 -11.57 -1.48
N ALA A 9 -0.99 -10.72 -2.24
CA ALA A 9 -1.38 -9.31 -2.37
C ALA A 9 -2.77 -9.14 -3.02
N ALA A 10 -3.13 -10.00 -3.98
CA ALA A 10 -4.44 -9.97 -4.62
C ALA A 10 -5.57 -10.48 -3.72
N ALA A 11 -5.29 -11.36 -2.75
CA ALA A 11 -6.26 -11.83 -1.77
C ALA A 11 -6.69 -10.72 -0.81
N LEU A 12 -5.81 -9.73 -0.55
CA LEU A 12 -6.09 -8.58 0.30
C LEU A 12 -6.95 -7.50 -0.38
N ILE A 13 -7.29 -7.64 -1.67
CA ILE A 13 -8.06 -6.66 -2.43
C ILE A 13 -9.49 -7.17 -2.60
N SER A 14 -10.47 -6.38 -2.17
CA SER A 14 -11.90 -6.67 -2.31
C SER A 14 -12.28 -6.92 -3.76
N GLU A 15 -13.18 -7.87 -4.02
CA GLU A 15 -13.79 -8.03 -5.35
C GLU A 15 -14.57 -6.79 -5.79
N GLN A 16 -15.04 -5.98 -4.83
CA GLN A 16 -15.76 -4.73 -5.05
C GLN A 16 -14.84 -3.50 -5.10
N TYR A 17 -13.51 -3.69 -5.18
CA TYR A 17 -12.54 -2.60 -5.18
C TYR A 17 -12.85 -1.55 -6.26
N SER A 18 -12.85 -0.29 -5.85
CA SER A 18 -12.93 0.87 -6.73
C SER A 18 -12.22 2.07 -6.11
N ASP A 19 -11.45 2.80 -6.90
CA ASP A 19 -10.76 4.01 -6.45
C ASP A 19 -11.19 5.29 -7.18
N GLY A 20 -10.59 6.41 -6.81
CA GLY A 20 -10.89 7.72 -7.43
C GLY A 20 -10.61 7.79 -8.93
N ARG A 21 -9.91 6.81 -9.52
CA ARG A 21 -9.71 6.65 -10.97
C ARG A 21 -10.60 5.57 -11.57
N ARG A 22 -11.58 5.06 -10.80
CA ARG A 22 -12.48 3.95 -11.13
C ARG A 22 -11.75 2.66 -11.51
N ARG A 23 -10.53 2.47 -10.98
CA ARG A 23 -9.79 1.24 -11.21
C ARG A 23 -10.41 0.12 -10.39
N THR A 24 -10.57 -1.03 -11.03
CA THR A 24 -11.08 -2.28 -10.46
C THR A 24 -9.97 -3.10 -9.81
N ARG A 25 -10.34 -4.12 -9.03
CA ARG A 25 -9.40 -5.11 -8.49
C ARG A 25 -8.46 -5.67 -9.55
N HIS A 26 -9.00 -5.99 -10.73
CA HIS A 26 -8.22 -6.52 -11.84
C HIS A 26 -7.16 -5.54 -12.36
N GLU A 27 -7.51 -4.26 -12.45
CA GLU A 27 -6.58 -3.21 -12.88
C GLU A 27 -5.50 -2.95 -11.85
N ILE A 28 -5.82 -2.98 -10.55
CA ILE A 28 -4.81 -2.90 -9.50
C ILE A 28 -3.86 -4.12 -9.55
N ARG A 29 -4.38 -5.33 -9.72
CA ARG A 29 -3.55 -6.53 -9.89
C ARG A 29 -2.59 -6.40 -11.07
N ARG A 30 -3.07 -5.87 -12.21
CA ARG A 30 -2.23 -5.59 -13.39
C ARG A 30 -1.17 -4.51 -13.11
N LEU A 31 -1.53 -3.45 -12.40
CA LEU A 31 -0.57 -2.41 -12.00
C LEU A 31 0.53 -2.96 -11.10
N LEU A 32 0.17 -3.77 -10.09
CA LEU A 32 1.11 -4.45 -9.22
C LEU A 32 2.00 -5.41 -10.01
N ALA A 33 1.42 -6.21 -10.91
CA ALA A 33 2.18 -7.12 -11.76
C ALA A 33 3.18 -6.38 -12.67
N GLY A 34 2.74 -5.31 -13.31
CA GLY A 34 3.61 -4.46 -14.14
C GLY A 34 4.73 -3.81 -13.32
N TYR A 35 4.43 -3.38 -12.10
CA TYR A 35 5.43 -2.84 -11.18
C TYR A 35 6.47 -3.91 -10.80
N PHE A 36 6.04 -5.11 -10.41
CA PHE A 36 6.95 -6.22 -10.09
C PHE A 36 7.80 -6.68 -11.28
N LEU A 37 7.24 -6.66 -12.49
CA LEU A 37 7.98 -7.01 -13.71
C LEU A 37 9.06 -5.97 -14.04
N ARG A 38 8.73 -4.68 -13.90
CA ARG A 38 9.66 -3.57 -14.17
C ARG A 38 10.81 -3.51 -13.17
N HIS A 39 10.56 -3.87 -11.91
CA HIS A 39 11.51 -3.72 -10.83
C HIS A 39 12.06 -5.07 -10.34
N LYS A 40 13.33 -5.35 -10.67
CA LYS A 40 14.03 -6.62 -10.35
C LYS A 40 14.12 -6.92 -8.85
N SER A 41 14.09 -5.89 -8.02
CA SER A 41 14.00 -5.99 -6.57
C SER A 41 13.16 -4.82 -6.08
N ILE A 42 12.26 -5.07 -5.13
CA ILE A 42 11.43 -4.05 -4.48
C ILE A 42 11.55 -4.29 -2.99
N HIS A 43 12.04 -3.28 -2.29
CA HIS A 43 12.06 -3.23 -0.84
C HIS A 43 11.12 -2.10 -0.41
N VAL A 44 10.22 -2.42 0.51
CA VAL A 44 9.26 -1.47 1.06
C VAL A 44 9.58 -1.28 2.54
N VAL A 45 9.79 -0.03 2.93
CA VAL A 45 9.77 0.38 4.34
C VAL A 45 8.49 1.18 4.54
N TYR A 46 7.74 0.93 5.61
CA TYR A 46 6.50 1.65 5.85
C TYR A 46 6.36 2.11 7.30
N ARG A 47 5.56 3.15 7.50
CA ARG A 47 5.11 3.65 8.80
C ARG A 47 3.61 3.91 8.70
N ILE A 48 2.84 3.31 9.60
CA ILE A 48 1.43 3.67 9.77
C ILE A 48 1.40 5.01 10.50
N ASP A 49 0.69 5.96 9.91
CA ASP A 49 0.54 7.31 10.43
C ASP A 49 -0.75 7.45 11.24
N GLN A 50 -1.85 6.93 10.69
CA GLN A 50 -3.16 6.95 11.31
C GLN A 50 -3.93 5.68 10.98
N VAL A 51 -4.69 5.20 11.97
CA VAL A 51 -5.74 4.20 11.80
C VAL A 51 -6.99 4.76 12.47
N GLU A 52 -8.06 4.87 11.71
CA GLU A 52 -9.36 5.33 12.19
C GLU A 52 -10.39 4.24 11.90
N LEU A 53 -11.01 3.71 12.96
CA LEU A 53 -12.12 2.78 12.83
C LEU A 53 -13.39 3.58 12.54
N LEU A 54 -14.10 3.19 11.49
CA LEU A 54 -15.38 3.77 11.10
C LEU A 54 -16.52 2.83 11.53
N GLU A 55 -17.74 3.28 11.32
CA GLU A 55 -18.93 2.42 11.42
C GLU A 55 -18.89 1.29 10.37
N ASP A 56 -19.74 0.27 10.53
CA ASP A 56 -19.87 -0.87 9.61
C ASP A 56 -18.60 -1.69 9.37
N ALA A 57 -17.77 -1.85 10.40
CA ALA A 57 -16.52 -2.61 10.34
C ALA A 57 -15.59 -2.14 9.19
N GLN A 58 -15.55 -0.83 8.98
CA GLN A 58 -14.61 -0.19 8.07
C GLN A 58 -13.48 0.50 8.83
N ALA A 59 -12.35 0.69 8.17
CA ALA A 59 -11.25 1.49 8.70
C ALA A 59 -10.58 2.30 7.61
N GLN A 60 -10.21 3.53 7.95
CA GLN A 60 -9.30 4.35 7.17
C GLN A 60 -7.89 4.21 7.72
N VAL A 61 -6.95 3.92 6.84
CA VAL A 61 -5.52 3.80 7.19
C VAL A 61 -4.73 4.77 6.35
N VAL A 62 -3.95 5.62 7.01
CA VAL A 62 -2.94 6.46 6.36
C VAL A 62 -1.58 5.88 6.71
N LEU A 63 -0.78 5.61 5.69
CA LEU A 63 0.60 5.15 5.87
C LEU A 63 1.54 5.82 4.87
N PHE A 64 2.80 5.89 5.27
CA PHE A 64 3.89 6.29 4.40
C PHE A 64 4.68 5.04 3.99
N ALA A 65 5.03 4.95 2.71
CA ALA A 65 5.82 3.86 2.16
C ALA A 65 7.01 4.42 1.37
N GLY A 66 8.21 4.02 1.76
CA GLY A 66 9.43 4.19 1.00
C GLY A 66 9.67 2.97 0.13
N ILE A 67 9.88 3.16 -1.18
CA ILE A 67 10.19 2.08 -2.12
C ILE A 67 11.61 2.21 -2.70
N ALA A 68 12.39 1.14 -2.61
CA ALA A 68 13.79 1.08 -3.03
C ALA A 68 14.09 -0.16 -3.88
N GLY A 69 14.99 -0.01 -4.84
CA GLY A 69 15.49 -1.09 -5.70
C GLY A 69 16.56 -1.96 -5.05
N THR A 70 17.10 -1.53 -3.91
CA THR A 70 18.09 -2.25 -3.10
C THR A 70 17.62 -2.28 -1.66
N ALA A 71 18.00 -3.33 -0.93
CA ALA A 71 17.67 -3.42 0.49
C ALA A 71 18.25 -2.19 1.21
N PRO A 72 17.46 -1.48 2.04
CA PRO A 72 18.00 -0.43 2.88
C PRO A 72 19.07 -1.02 3.80
N VAL A 73 20.18 -0.28 3.97
CA VAL A 73 21.27 -0.72 4.84
C VAL A 73 20.91 -0.36 6.27
N GLY A 74 20.63 -1.37 7.10
CA GLY A 74 20.18 -1.17 8.49
C GLY A 74 18.72 -0.71 8.60
N SER A 75 18.34 -0.15 9.75
CA SER A 75 17.00 0.40 9.97
C SER A 75 16.92 1.85 9.48
N GLU A 76 16.99 2.07 8.16
CA GLU A 76 16.75 3.41 7.63
C GLU A 76 15.30 3.82 7.95
N ALA A 77 15.16 4.81 8.84
CA ALA A 77 13.88 5.45 9.10
C ALA A 77 13.39 6.15 7.82
N LEU A 78 12.07 6.21 7.61
CA LEU A 78 11.49 6.90 6.44
C LEU A 78 11.94 8.37 6.31
N SER A 79 12.30 9.02 7.40
CA SER A 79 12.86 10.38 7.41
C SER A 79 14.20 10.51 6.66
N GLN A 80 14.97 9.42 6.60
CA GLN A 80 16.26 9.34 5.92
C GLN A 80 16.15 8.77 4.50
N TRP A 81 14.96 8.33 4.08
CA TRP A 81 14.71 7.71 2.78
C TRP A 81 15.20 8.58 1.62
N ARG A 82 15.93 7.96 0.70
CA ARG A 82 16.48 8.61 -0.51
C ARG A 82 15.74 8.23 -1.80
N GLY A 83 14.86 7.22 -1.72
CA GLY A 83 14.06 6.73 -2.85
C GLY A 83 12.70 7.40 -2.98
N GLU A 84 11.81 6.76 -3.72
CA GLU A 84 10.43 7.19 -3.84
C GLU A 84 9.72 7.03 -2.48
N LEU A 85 9.08 8.10 -2.03
CA LEU A 85 8.25 8.13 -0.83
C LEU A 85 6.81 8.40 -1.24
N LEU A 86 5.90 7.57 -0.75
CA LEU A 86 4.46 7.67 -1.01
C LEU A 86 3.71 7.92 0.29
N ARG A 87 2.70 8.77 0.24
CA ARG A 87 1.61 8.79 1.21
C ARG A 87 0.46 8.02 0.61
N ILE A 88 0.00 7.01 1.32
CA ILE A 88 -1.04 6.08 0.88
C ILE A 88 -2.18 6.17 1.88
N GLU A 89 -3.39 6.35 1.38
CA GLU A 89 -4.61 6.31 2.17
C GLU A 89 -5.45 5.16 1.65
N LEU A 90 -5.86 4.30 2.56
CA LEU A 90 -6.58 3.08 2.31
C LEU A 90 -7.93 3.16 2.99
N LEU A 91 -8.97 2.69 2.30
CA LEU A 91 -10.22 2.28 2.90
C LEU A 91 -10.24 0.76 2.89
N VAL A 92 -10.31 0.16 4.08
CA VAL A 92 -10.45 -1.28 4.27
C VAL A 92 -11.77 -1.57 4.96
N ALA A 93 -12.34 -2.73 4.68
CA ALA A 93 -13.54 -3.21 5.34
C ALA A 93 -13.36 -4.68 5.71
N LEU A 94 -13.96 -5.09 6.84
CA LEU A 94 -14.08 -6.49 7.19
C LEU A 94 -15.12 -7.13 6.26
N GLU A 95 -14.71 -8.14 5.51
CA GLU A 95 -15.57 -8.93 4.64
C GLU A 95 -15.78 -10.33 5.25
N ASN A 96 -17.03 -10.81 5.17
CA ASN A 96 -17.46 -12.10 5.72
C ASN A 96 -17.11 -12.30 7.20
N ASP A 97 -17.03 -11.22 7.98
CA ASP A 97 -16.68 -11.20 9.40
C ASP A 97 -15.29 -11.80 9.76
N GLU A 98 -14.43 -12.04 8.77
CA GLU A 98 -13.17 -12.77 8.95
C GLU A 98 -11.95 -12.03 8.39
N GLU A 99 -12.09 -11.33 7.25
CA GLU A 99 -10.94 -10.79 6.53
C GLU A 99 -11.07 -9.31 6.21
N TRP A 100 -10.07 -8.52 6.60
CA TRP A 100 -9.95 -7.13 6.16
C TRP A 100 -9.50 -7.08 4.70
N ARG A 101 -10.32 -6.48 3.84
CA ARG A 101 -10.01 -6.29 2.42
C ARG A 101 -9.99 -4.82 2.04
N LEU A 102 -9.07 -4.51 1.13
CA LEU A 102 -8.94 -3.18 0.55
C LEU A 102 -10.11 -2.90 -0.39
N GLN A 103 -10.91 -1.88 -0.06
CA GLN A 103 -12.00 -1.40 -0.91
C GLN A 103 -11.57 -0.25 -1.81
N SER A 104 -10.68 0.61 -1.33
CA SER A 104 -10.19 1.75 -2.10
C SER A 104 -8.80 2.17 -1.66
N ALA A 105 -7.99 2.69 -2.59
CA ALA A 105 -6.71 3.28 -2.27
C ALA A 105 -6.46 4.55 -3.08
N LYS A 106 -5.94 5.58 -2.41
CA LYS A 106 -5.36 6.75 -3.05
C LYS A 106 -3.92 6.90 -2.59
N TRP A 107 -3.05 7.30 -3.51
CA TRP A 107 -1.65 7.53 -3.19
C TRP A 107 -1.12 8.73 -3.95
N ARG A 108 -0.15 9.40 -3.32
CA ARG A 108 0.60 10.51 -3.92
C ARG A 108 2.05 10.42 -3.49
N ARG A 109 2.93 11.08 -4.25
CA ARG A 109 4.29 11.31 -3.79
C ARG A 109 4.26 12.14 -2.50
N ALA A 110 5.02 11.69 -1.52
CA ALA A 110 5.26 12.39 -0.27
C ALA A 110 6.67 12.96 -0.25
N SER A 111 6.85 13.96 0.59
CA SER A 111 8.12 14.60 0.89
C SER A 111 8.48 14.34 2.35
N LYS A 112 9.73 14.62 2.72
CA LYS A 112 10.15 14.54 4.12
C LYS A 112 9.36 15.46 5.04
N LYS A 113 8.79 16.55 4.52
CA LYS A 113 7.94 17.46 5.30
C LYS A 113 6.62 16.82 5.71
N ASP A 114 6.13 15.84 4.96
CA ASP A 114 4.91 15.10 5.32
C ASP A 114 5.13 14.13 6.49
N LEU A 115 6.38 13.86 6.88
CA LEU A 115 6.75 12.92 7.95
C LEU A 115 7.03 13.60 9.31
N LEU A 116 7.11 14.94 9.32
CA LEU A 116 7.48 15.78 10.46
C LEU A 116 6.27 16.14 11.33
#